data_AF-A0A5P9EUM0-F1
#
_entry.id   AF-A0A5P9EUM0-F1
#
_cell.length_a   1.000
_cell.length_b   1.000
_cell.length_c   1.000
_cell.angle_alpha   90.00
_cell.angle_beta   90.00
_cell.angle_gamma   90.00
#
_symmetry.space_group_name_H-M   'P 1'
#
loop_
_entity.id
_entity.type
_entity.pdbx_description
1 polymer ?
#
loop_
_entity_poly.entity_id
_entity_poly.type
_entity_poly.pdbx_seq_one_letter_code
_entity_poly.pdbx_strand_id
1 'polypeptide(L)'
;MEEIAEGALKGLLRLVSVVVRSLMWLIWELCFEVIAWYVGWPICRAISFGKLPQKAITDHEQASNFTNFTVSMVGLVSLVGLAILIAKLVGSG
;
A
#
# COMPACT_ATOMS: atom_id res chain seq x y z
N MET A 1 -38.24 20.99 12.69
CA MET A 1 -36.84 21.28 13.10
C MET A 1 -36.03 19.99 13.15
N GLU A 2 -36.51 18.95 13.82
CA GLU A 2 -35.82 17.63 13.91
C GLU A 2 -35.66 16.94 12.54
N GLU A 3 -36.70 16.95 11.69
CA GLU A 3 -36.63 16.33 10.35
C GLU A 3 -35.55 16.96 9.43
N ILE A 4 -35.34 18.27 9.57
CA ILE A 4 -34.33 19.02 8.81
C ILE A 4 -32.92 18.71 9.35
N ALA A 5 -32.80 18.59 10.69
CA ALA A 5 -31.55 18.24 11.34
C ALA A 5 -31.10 16.81 10.99
N GLU A 6 -32.03 15.85 10.96
CA GLU A 6 -31.76 14.47 10.53
C GLU A 6 -31.34 14.40 9.05
N GLY A 7 -32.04 15.14 8.18
CA GLY A 7 -31.68 15.25 6.77
C GLY A 7 -30.27 15.81 6.55
N ALA A 8 -29.93 16.88 7.27
CA ALA A 8 -28.61 17.49 7.25
C ALA A 8 -27.52 16.54 7.78
N LEU A 9 -27.77 15.85 8.90
CA LEU A 9 -26.85 14.89 9.49
C LEU A 9 -26.57 13.72 8.53
N LYS A 10 -27.61 13.17 7.90
CA LYS A 10 -27.49 12.08 6.94
C LYS A 10 -26.71 12.50 5.70
N GLY A 11 -26.93 13.73 5.22
CA GLY A 11 -26.14 14.34 4.15
C GLY A 11 -24.66 14.48 4.53
N LEU A 12 -24.38 14.99 5.73
CA LEU A 12 -23.02 15.14 6.24
C LEU A 12 -22.30 13.79 6.36
N LEU A 13 -22.94 12.79 6.96
CA LEU A 13 -22.39 11.43 7.09
C LEU A 13 -22.07 10.81 5.73
N ARG A 14 -22.89 11.09 4.71
CA ARG A 14 -22.65 10.62 3.34
C ARG A 14 -21.46 11.31 2.69
N LEU A 15 -21.24 12.59 2.93
CA LEU A 15 -20.05 13.29 2.46
C LEU A 15 -18.79 12.79 3.19
N VAL A 16 -18.87 12.63 4.51
CA VAL A 16 -17.77 12.07 5.31
C VAL A 16 -17.38 10.68 4.82
N SER A 17 -18.36 9.81 4.53
CA SER A 17 -18.07 8.46 4.04
C SER A 17 -17.39 8.46 2.67
N VAL A 18 -17.78 9.37 1.76
CA VAL A 18 -17.10 9.56 0.47
C VAL A 18 -15.66 10.03 0.68
N VAL A 19 -15.42 11.01 1.54
CA VAL A 19 -14.07 11.51 1.83
C VAL A 19 -13.19 10.40 2.42
N VAL A 20 -13.70 9.65 3.39
CA VAL A 20 -12.97 8.51 3.98
C VAL A 20 -12.66 7.45 2.93
N ARG A 21 -13.61 7.13 2.04
CA ARG A 21 -13.40 6.18 0.94
C ARG A 21 -12.29 6.65 0.01
N SER A 22 -12.28 7.93 -0.35
CA SER A 22 -11.24 8.52 -1.20
C SER A 22 -9.87 8.50 -0.51
N LEU A 23 -9.80 8.84 0.78
CA LEU A 23 -8.56 8.76 1.56
C LEU A 23 -8.04 7.33 1.65
N MET A 24 -8.91 6.33 1.87
CA MET A 24 -8.50 4.92 1.87
C MET A 24 -7.92 4.48 0.52
N TRP A 25 -8.51 4.94 -0.59
CA TRP A 25 -7.98 4.65 -1.92
C TRP A 25 -6.61 5.28 -2.12
N LEU A 26 -6.43 6.53 -1.68
CA LEU A 26 -5.17 7.27 -1.78
C LEU A 26 -4.06 6.66 -0.90
N ILE A 27 -4.42 6.22 0.30
CA ILE A 27 -3.52 5.47 1.19
C ILE A 27 -3.12 4.14 0.54
N TRP A 28 -4.07 3.43 -0.07
CA TRP A 28 -3.77 2.18 -0.75
C TRP A 28 -2.77 2.37 -1.89
N GLU A 29 -2.99 3.40 -2.72
CA GLU A 29 -2.07 3.77 -3.80
C GLU A 29 -0.67 4.09 -3.25
N LEU A 30 -0.59 4.96 -2.23
CA LEU A 30 0.67 5.34 -1.60
C LEU A 30 1.39 4.13 -0.98
N CYS A 31 0.64 3.26 -0.29
CA CYS A 31 1.17 2.04 0.29
C CYS A 31 1.71 1.09 -0.78
N PHE A 32 1.00 0.92 -1.88
CA PHE A 32 1.42 0.02 -2.95
C PHE A 32 2.62 0.57 -3.73
N GLU A 33 2.55 1.84 -4.12
CA GLU A 33 3.56 2.45 -4.98
C GLU A 33 4.85 2.78 -4.21
N VAL A 34 4.72 3.31 -2.99
CA VAL A 34 5.86 3.73 -2.19
C VAL A 34 6.32 2.57 -1.28
N ILE A 35 5.47 2.11 -0.36
CA ILE A 35 5.92 1.16 0.67
C ILE A 35 6.32 -0.17 0.02
N ALA A 36 5.52 -0.69 -0.92
CA ALA A 36 5.86 -1.96 -1.55
C ALA A 36 7.13 -1.85 -2.41
N TRP A 37 7.40 -0.71 -3.05
CA TRP A 37 8.68 -0.46 -3.71
C TRP A 37 9.84 -0.47 -2.71
N TYR A 38 9.74 0.30 -1.62
CA TYR A 38 10.81 0.37 -0.61
C TYR A 38 11.11 -0.97 0.05
N VAL A 39 10.10 -1.83 0.23
CA VAL A 39 10.27 -3.18 0.77
C VAL A 39 10.78 -4.16 -0.31
N GLY A 40 10.23 -4.08 -1.52
CA GLY A 40 10.59 -4.97 -2.62
C GLY A 40 11.99 -4.73 -3.17
N TRP A 41 12.45 -3.46 -3.18
CA TRP A 41 13.75 -3.06 -3.72
C TRP A 41 14.92 -3.82 -3.11
N PRO A 42 15.11 -3.84 -1.77
CA PRO A 42 16.21 -4.58 -1.16
C PRO A 42 16.08 -6.09 -1.39
N ILE A 43 14.87 -6.64 -1.44
CA ILE A 43 14.62 -8.06 -1.70
C ILE A 43 15.05 -8.43 -3.11
N CYS A 44 14.58 -7.71 -4.12
CA CYS A 44 14.96 -7.92 -5.51
C CYS A 44 16.47 -7.74 -5.72
N ARG A 45 17.08 -6.77 -5.02
CA ARG A 45 18.51 -6.52 -5.11
C ARG A 45 19.35 -7.60 -4.45
N ALA A 46 18.89 -8.16 -3.33
CA ALA A 46 19.53 -9.31 -2.70
C ALA A 46 19.44 -10.55 -3.61
N ILE A 47 18.26 -10.86 -4.14
CA ILE A 47 18.03 -12.03 -5.01
C ILE A 47 18.83 -11.93 -6.32
N SER A 48 18.92 -10.73 -6.90
CA SER A 48 19.63 -10.50 -8.16
C SER A 48 21.14 -10.27 -8.01
N PHE A 49 21.70 -10.42 -6.80
CA PHE A 49 23.10 -10.12 -6.49
C PHE A 49 23.52 -8.71 -6.92
N GLY A 50 22.66 -7.72 -6.68
CA GLY A 50 22.95 -6.32 -6.99
C GLY A 50 22.67 -5.90 -8.44
N LYS A 51 22.19 -6.80 -9.31
CA LYS A 51 21.98 -6.49 -10.74
C LYS A 51 20.67 -5.72 -11.01
N LEU A 52 19.62 -5.98 -10.24
CA LEU A 52 18.29 -5.38 -10.41
C LEU A 52 17.65 -5.04 -9.07
N PRO A 53 16.86 -3.95 -8.97
CA PRO A 53 16.64 -2.93 -9.99
C PRO A 53 17.87 -2.00 -10.15
N GLN A 54 18.08 -1.52 -11.38
CA GLN A 54 19.21 -0.62 -11.71
C GLN A 54 19.04 0.79 -11.13
N LYS A 55 17.79 1.21 -10.89
CA LYS A 55 17.45 2.51 -10.31
C LYS A 55 17.65 2.50 -8.80
N ALA A 56 17.99 3.67 -8.26
CA ALA A 56 18.12 3.87 -6.82
C ALA A 56 16.79 3.63 -6.09
N ILE A 57 16.84 3.30 -4.81
CA ILE A 57 15.64 3.05 -3.99
C ILE A 57 14.71 4.28 -3.94
N THR A 58 15.27 5.49 -4.02
CA THR A 58 14.52 6.76 -4.01
C THR A 58 13.94 7.13 -5.38
N ASP A 59 14.46 6.56 -6.47
CA ASP A 59 14.11 6.89 -7.85
C ASP A 59 12.99 6.00 -8.42
N HIS A 60 11.94 5.78 -7.61
CA HIS A 60 10.79 4.96 -8.02
C HIS A 60 10.04 5.54 -9.22
N GLU A 61 9.87 6.88 -9.29
CA GLU A 61 9.22 7.58 -10.41
C GLU A 61 10.01 7.49 -11.73
N GLN A 62 11.33 7.27 -11.65
CA GLN A 62 12.19 7.16 -12.83
C GLN A 62 12.36 5.71 -13.30
N ALA A 63 11.81 4.74 -12.57
CA ALA A 63 11.83 3.34 -12.96
C ALA A 63 10.79 3.09 -14.06
N SER A 64 11.10 2.16 -14.98
CA SER A 64 10.10 1.70 -15.95
C SER A 64 8.88 1.14 -15.20
N ASN A 65 7.68 1.42 -15.69
CA ASN A 65 6.42 0.92 -15.10
C ASN A 65 6.47 -0.59 -14.83
N PHE A 66 7.10 -1.36 -15.71
CA PHE A 66 7.25 -2.80 -15.53
C PHE A 66 8.19 -3.18 -14.37
N THR A 67 9.28 -2.43 -14.20
CA THR A 67 10.21 -2.61 -13.07
C THR A 67 9.55 -2.19 -11.77
N ASN A 68 8.88 -1.03 -11.74
CA ASN A 68 8.14 -0.56 -10.58
C ASN A 68 7.08 -1.59 -10.15
N PHE A 69 6.25 -2.04 -11.10
CA PHE A 69 5.26 -3.07 -10.85
C PHE A 69 5.86 -4.36 -10.27
N THR A 70 6.92 -4.89 -10.88
CA THR A 70 7.53 -6.17 -10.45
C THR A 70 8.13 -6.07 -9.04
N VAL A 71 8.90 -5.02 -8.77
CA VAL A 71 9.54 -4.80 -7.47
C VAL A 71 8.49 -4.59 -6.38
N SER A 72 7.48 -3.76 -6.66
CA SER A 72 6.36 -3.52 -5.74
C SER A 72 5.54 -4.79 -5.48
N MET A 73 5.35 -5.65 -6.49
CA MET A 73 4.69 -6.94 -6.32
C MET A 73 5.48 -7.85 -5.36
N VAL A 74 6.81 -7.89 -5.48
CA VAL A 74 7.68 -8.64 -4.56
C VAL A 74 7.60 -8.08 -3.14
N GLY A 75 7.60 -6.76 -2.98
CA GLY A 75 7.42 -6.10 -1.69
C GLY A 75 6.08 -6.42 -1.04
N LEU A 76 4.99 -6.39 -1.81
CA LEU A 76 3.66 -6.73 -1.31
C LEU A 76 3.56 -8.19 -0.89
N VAL A 77 4.07 -9.12 -1.71
CA VAL A 77 4.10 -10.55 -1.36
C VAL A 77 4.92 -10.79 -0.09
N SER A 78 6.04 -10.08 0.07
CA SER A 78 6.87 -10.17 1.28
C SER A 78 6.12 -9.66 2.53
N LEU A 79 5.44 -8.51 2.43
CA LEU A 79 4.63 -7.96 3.52
C LEU A 79 3.49 -8.90 3.93
N VAL A 80 2.76 -9.44 2.94
CA VAL A 80 1.68 -10.39 3.19
C VAL A 80 2.23 -11.69 3.80
N GLY A 81 3.34 -12.21 3.28
CA GLY A 81 4.01 -13.39 3.82
C GLY A 81 4.45 -13.19 5.28
N LEU A 82 5.04 -12.04 5.61
CA LEU A 82 5.40 -11.65 6.97
C LEU A 82 4.17 -11.54 7.88
N ALA A 83 3.09 -10.91 7.42
CA ALA A 83 1.86 -10.79 8.19
C ALA A 83 1.25 -12.17 8.52
N ILE A 84 1.23 -13.08 7.54
CA ILE A 84 0.77 -14.46 7.73
C ILE A 84 1.68 -15.19 8.72
N LEU A 85 3.01 -15.06 8.60
CA LEU A 85 3.97 -15.69 9.50
C LEU A 85 3.76 -15.20 10.94
N ILE A 86 3.65 -13.89 11.15
CA ILE A 86 3.38 -13.30 12.46
C ILE A 86 2.04 -13.81 13.02
N ALA A 87 0.98 -13.81 12.20
CA ALA A 87 -0.33 -14.30 12.63
C ALA A 87 -0.29 -15.77 13.06
N LYS A 88 0.51 -16.60 12.37
CA LYS A 88 0.74 -18.00 12.75
C LYS A 88 1.52 -18.13 14.05
N LEU A 89 2.56 -17.31 14.26
CA LEU A 89 3.37 -17.34 15.48
C LEU A 89 2.59 -16.85 16.70
N VAL A 90 1.75 -15.82 16.54
CA VAL A 90 0.93 -15.26 17.63
C VAL A 90 -0.30 -16.13 17.90
N GLY A 91 -0.96 -16.65 16.86
CA GLY A 91 -2.14 -17.51 17.01
C GLY A 91 -1.83 -18.97 17.38
N SER A 92 -0.55 -19.34 17.43
CA SER A 92 -0.09 -20.66 17.89
C SER A 92 0.40 -20.66 19.35
N GLY A 93 0.23 -19.54 20.07
CA GLY A 93 0.49 -19.40 21.50
C GLY A 93 -0.75 -19.64 22.36
#